data_AF-A0A359ATY6-F1
#
_entry.id   AF-A0A359ATY6-F1
#
_cell.length_a   1.000
_cell.length_b   1.000
_cell.length_c   1.000
_cell.angle_alpha   90.00
_cell.angle_beta   90.00
_cell.angle_gamma   90.00
#
_symmetry.space_group_name_H-M   'P 1'
#
loop_
_entity.id
_entity.type
_entity.pdbx_description
1 polymer ?
#
loop_
_entity_poly.entity_id
_entity_poly.type
_entity_poly.pdbx_seq_one_letter_code
_entity_poly.pdbx_strand_id
1 'polypeptide(L)'
;MRKQIFILIFFMGFFCVGYGQVETKLFPAKNALQQTTHIRNHPRTTKIRKMPSFNSQKMLDEDTQNEGLDVPFRFGKGFDMNITLTDGEWTDEENGRLWSMAFQSEGAYSINFVFNDFYLPDSAELYIVNSEGTMLYGPVTSKMERLIRKN
;
A
#
# COMPACT_ATOMS: atom_id res chain seq x y z
N MET A 1 34.07 -38.11 -3.96
CA MET A 1 32.83 -37.85 -3.20
C MET A 1 32.70 -36.42 -2.66
N ARG A 2 33.73 -35.84 -2.01
CA ARG A 2 33.70 -34.44 -1.48
C ARG A 2 33.36 -33.35 -2.51
N LYS A 3 33.85 -33.44 -3.75
CA LYS A 3 33.60 -32.45 -4.82
C LYS A 3 32.15 -32.45 -5.34
N GLN A 4 31.43 -33.58 -5.26
CA GLN A 4 30.03 -33.66 -5.70
C GLN A 4 29.06 -33.05 -4.67
N ILE A 5 29.42 -33.07 -3.38
CA ILE A 5 28.65 -32.41 -2.31
C ILE A 5 28.69 -30.88 -2.46
N PHE A 6 29.82 -30.30 -2.86
CA PHE A 6 29.92 -28.85 -3.12
C PHE A 6 29.09 -28.39 -4.33
N ILE A 7 28.95 -29.22 -5.37
CA ILE A 7 28.11 -28.92 -6.54
C ILE A 7 26.62 -28.96 -6.15
N LEU A 8 26.22 -29.85 -5.24
CA LEU A 8 24.84 -29.96 -4.76
C LEU A 8 24.41 -28.75 -3.91
N ILE A 9 25.30 -28.23 -3.07
CA ILE A 9 25.03 -27.03 -2.24
C ILE A 9 24.95 -25.77 -3.12
N PHE A 10 25.77 -25.67 -4.18
CA PHE A 10 25.73 -24.55 -5.11
C PHE A 10 24.42 -24.50 -5.92
N PHE A 11 23.83 -25.65 -6.26
CA PHE A 11 22.53 -25.71 -6.94
C PHE A 11 21.33 -25.41 -6.02
N MET A 12 21.45 -25.68 -4.71
CA MET A 12 20.35 -25.48 -3.74
C MET A 12 20.17 -24.00 -3.35
N GLY A 13 21.15 -23.13 -3.61
CA GLY A 13 21.10 -21.70 -3.30
C GLY A 13 20.36 -20.82 -4.32
N PHE A 14 19.93 -21.35 -5.47
CA PHE A 14 19.47 -20.52 -6.59
C PHE A 14 17.95 -20.30 -6.69
N PHE A 15 17.13 -20.92 -5.82
CA PHE A 15 15.66 -20.92 -5.97
C PHE A 15 14.85 -20.27 -4.83
N CYS A 16 15.48 -19.47 -3.97
CA CYS A 16 14.72 -18.61 -3.05
C CYS A 16 14.43 -17.24 -3.68
N VAL A 17 13.55 -17.21 -4.69
CA VAL A 17 12.91 -15.94 -5.11
C VAL A 17 11.75 -15.68 -4.16
N GLY A 18 11.94 -14.77 -3.21
CA GLY A 18 10.90 -14.34 -2.28
C GLY A 18 9.85 -13.48 -2.98
N TYR A 19 8.74 -14.08 -3.40
CA TYR A 19 7.56 -13.35 -3.88
C TYR A 19 6.75 -12.80 -2.69
N GLY A 20 7.32 -11.87 -1.94
CA GLY A 20 6.70 -11.35 -0.70
C GLY A 20 6.38 -9.85 -0.71
N GLN A 21 6.95 -9.07 -1.63
CA GLN A 21 6.82 -7.61 -1.62
C GLN A 21 6.00 -7.10 -2.81
N VAL A 22 5.05 -6.21 -2.53
CA VAL A 22 4.33 -5.44 -3.55
C VAL A 22 5.25 -4.34 -4.07
N GLU A 23 5.33 -4.22 -5.40
CA GLU A 23 6.22 -3.26 -6.04
C GLU A 23 5.68 -1.82 -5.90
N THR A 24 6.58 -0.89 -5.57
CA THR A 24 6.33 0.56 -5.64
C THR A 24 7.14 1.14 -6.80
N LYS A 25 6.46 1.78 -7.75
CA LYS A 25 7.08 2.40 -8.92
C LYS A 25 6.98 3.91 -8.83
N LEU A 26 8.06 4.60 -9.20
CA LEU A 26 8.12 6.06 -9.25
C LEU A 26 8.07 6.54 -10.69
N PHE A 27 7.33 7.63 -10.90
CA PHE A 27 7.04 8.23 -12.19
C PHE A 27 7.32 9.74 -12.13
N PRO A 28 8.57 10.17 -12.40
CA PRO A 28 8.92 11.59 -12.39
C PRO A 28 8.05 12.44 -13.33
N ALA A 29 7.54 11.83 -14.40
CA ALA A 29 6.64 12.47 -15.37
C ALA A 29 5.18 12.59 -14.90
N LYS A 30 4.87 12.27 -13.63
CA LYS A 30 3.52 12.38 -13.03
C LYS A 30 2.44 11.57 -13.75
N ASN A 31 2.85 10.46 -14.38
CA ASN A 31 2.00 9.65 -15.24
C ASN A 31 1.67 8.26 -14.67
N ALA A 32 1.70 8.09 -13.34
CA ALA A 32 1.47 6.81 -12.67
C ALA A 32 0.14 6.14 -13.05
N LEU A 33 -0.95 6.91 -13.14
CA LEU A 33 -2.27 6.37 -13.50
C LEU A 33 -2.27 5.78 -14.91
N GLN A 34 -1.55 6.42 -15.84
CA GLN A 34 -1.50 6.02 -17.24
C GLN A 34 -0.73 4.71 -17.48
N GLN A 35 0.00 4.23 -16.49
CA GLN A 35 0.81 3.01 -16.59
C GLN A 35 -0.01 1.74 -16.48
N THR A 36 -1.24 1.84 -16.00
CA THR A 36 -2.11 0.69 -15.77
C THR A 36 -3.28 0.74 -16.74
N THR A 37 -3.39 -0.30 -17.57
CA THR A 37 -4.37 -0.37 -18.68
C THR A 37 -5.80 -0.10 -18.21
N HIS A 38 -6.17 -0.61 -17.03
CA HIS A 38 -7.53 -0.55 -16.50
C HIS A 38 -7.92 0.79 -15.84
N ILE A 39 -6.95 1.65 -15.48
CA ILE A 39 -7.22 2.92 -14.78
C ILE A 39 -6.66 4.14 -15.51
N ARG A 40 -5.99 3.96 -16.66
CA ARG A 40 -5.32 5.03 -17.42
C ARG A 40 -6.21 6.22 -17.73
N ASN A 41 -7.46 5.97 -18.08
CA ASN A 41 -8.41 6.99 -18.52
C ASN A 41 -9.45 7.35 -17.45
N HIS A 42 -9.35 6.79 -16.24
CA HIS A 42 -10.35 7.00 -15.22
C HIS A 42 -10.13 8.36 -14.52
N PRO A 43 -11.18 9.21 -14.38
CA PRO A 43 -11.06 10.47 -13.68
C PRO A 43 -10.73 10.25 -12.20
N ARG A 44 -10.06 11.22 -11.56
CA ARG A 44 -9.84 11.12 -10.12
C ARG A 44 -11.19 11.03 -9.39
N THR A 45 -11.30 10.05 -8.50
CA THR A 45 -12.48 9.84 -7.64
C THR A 45 -12.88 11.12 -6.90
N THR A 46 -14.19 11.31 -6.78
CA THR A 46 -14.77 12.43 -6.01
C THR A 46 -15.00 12.08 -4.54
N LYS A 47 -14.93 10.79 -4.19
CA LYS A 47 -15.11 10.30 -2.83
C LYS A 47 -13.81 10.43 -2.04
N ILE A 48 -13.69 11.55 -1.32
CA ILE A 48 -12.52 11.87 -0.50
C ILE A 48 -12.84 11.65 0.98
N ARG A 49 -12.10 10.75 1.63
CA ARG A 49 -12.07 10.59 3.09
C ARG A 49 -11.01 11.51 3.70
N LYS A 50 -11.46 12.48 4.49
CA LYS A 50 -10.54 13.34 5.27
C LYS A 50 -10.26 12.69 6.62
N MET A 51 -8.98 12.65 7.01
CA MET A 51 -8.57 12.18 8.34
C MET A 51 -8.94 13.22 9.40
N PRO A 52 -9.29 12.81 10.63
CA PRO A 52 -9.49 13.73 11.73
C PRO A 52 -8.25 14.59 11.99
N SER A 53 -8.43 15.89 12.22
CA SER A 53 -7.36 16.77 12.67
C SER A 53 -6.93 16.42 14.09
N PHE A 54 -5.64 16.55 14.38
CA PHE A 54 -5.08 16.40 15.72
C PHE A 54 -3.95 17.41 15.93
N ASN A 55 -3.57 17.63 17.19
CA ASN A 55 -2.45 18.52 17.52
C ASN A 55 -1.12 17.77 17.34
N SER A 56 -0.52 17.90 16.16
CA SER A 56 0.79 17.32 15.85
C SER A 56 1.91 17.93 16.69
N GLN A 57 1.85 19.22 17.01
CA GLN A 57 2.86 19.89 17.84
C GLN A 57 2.91 19.29 19.24
N LYS A 58 1.74 19.08 19.86
CA LYS A 58 1.66 18.43 21.16
C LYS A 58 2.30 17.03 21.15
N MET A 59 2.13 16.27 20.07
CA MET A 59 2.76 14.96 19.92
C MET A 59 4.29 15.10 19.81
N LEU A 60 4.80 16.04 19.02
CA LEU A 60 6.24 16.29 18.94
C LEU A 60 6.84 16.67 20.31
N ASP A 61 6.11 17.47 21.10
CA ASP A 61 6.54 17.87 22.45
C ASP A 61 6.58 16.67 23.40
N GLU A 62 5.58 15.77 23.33
CA GLU A 62 5.58 14.50 24.07
C GLU A 62 6.76 13.60 23.68
N ASP A 63 7.07 13.51 22.37
CA ASP A 63 8.19 12.69 21.88
C ASP A 63 9.54 13.26 22.35
N THR A 64 9.68 14.58 22.38
CA THR A 64 10.87 15.28 22.91
C THR A 64 11.07 14.99 24.41
N GLN A 65 9.98 14.99 25.18
CA GLN A 65 10.03 14.67 26.62
C GLN A 65 10.40 13.21 26.90
N ASN A 66 10.11 12.33 25.94
CA ASN A 66 10.39 10.90 26.02
C ASN A 66 11.78 10.52 25.50
N GLU A 67 12.57 11.49 25.01
CA GLU A 67 13.93 11.25 24.54
C GLU A 67 14.80 10.61 25.65
N GLY A 68 15.43 9.48 25.34
CA GLY A 68 16.29 8.75 26.28
C GLY A 68 15.55 7.81 27.24
N LEU A 69 14.22 7.75 27.19
CA LEU A 69 13.44 6.73 27.89
C LEU A 69 13.31 5.46 27.02
N ASP A 70 13.08 4.32 27.67
CA ASP A 70 12.79 3.04 27.01
C ASP A 70 11.33 2.98 26.53
N VAL A 71 10.97 3.90 25.65
CA VAL A 71 9.66 3.94 24.99
C VAL A 71 9.82 3.84 23.47
N PRO A 72 8.93 3.12 22.77
CA PRO A 72 9.03 2.99 21.32
C PRO A 72 8.89 4.33 20.60
N PHE A 73 9.71 4.54 19.57
CA PHE A 73 9.58 5.71 18.70
C PHE A 73 8.24 5.72 17.96
N ARG A 74 7.59 6.89 17.97
CA ARG A 74 6.36 7.14 17.23
C ARG A 74 6.68 7.69 15.85
N PHE A 75 6.32 6.95 14.80
CA PHE A 75 6.55 7.36 13.40
C PHE A 75 5.32 7.98 12.73
N GLY A 76 4.15 7.97 13.39
CA GLY A 76 2.92 8.52 12.84
C GLY A 76 1.72 8.38 13.77
N LYS A 77 0.59 8.93 13.33
CA LYS A 77 -0.70 8.81 14.01
C LYS A 77 -1.58 7.81 13.26
N GLY A 78 -1.94 6.72 13.93
CA GLY A 78 -2.91 5.75 13.43
C GLY A 78 -4.35 6.26 13.60
N PHE A 79 -5.20 5.92 12.63
CA PHE A 79 -6.64 6.13 12.69
C PHE A 79 -7.34 4.82 12.34
N ASP A 80 -8.12 4.28 13.29
CA ASP A 80 -8.97 3.12 13.00
C ASP A 80 -10.20 3.60 12.22
N MET A 81 -10.33 3.08 10.99
CA MET A 81 -11.43 3.44 10.09
C MET A 81 -12.16 2.20 9.62
N ASN A 82 -13.47 2.24 9.71
CA ASN A 82 -14.33 1.27 9.03
C ASN A 82 -14.68 1.81 7.65
N ILE A 83 -14.01 1.31 6.62
CA ILE A 83 -14.24 1.65 5.21
C ILE A 83 -14.80 0.41 4.52
N THR A 84 -15.91 0.60 3.82
CA THR A 84 -16.64 -0.44 3.10
C THR A 84 -16.76 -0.09 1.62
N LEU A 85 -17.20 -1.05 0.81
CA LEU A 85 -17.40 -0.84 -0.63
C LEU A 85 -18.47 0.22 -0.95
N THR A 86 -19.30 0.62 0.01
CA THR A 86 -20.31 1.69 -0.18
C THR A 86 -19.75 3.10 0.01
N ASP A 87 -18.57 3.24 0.61
CA ASP A 87 -17.96 4.56 0.88
C ASP A 87 -17.29 5.18 -0.35
N GLY A 88 -16.82 4.33 -1.27
CA GLY A 88 -16.18 4.74 -2.51
C GLY A 88 -17.15 4.94 -3.67
N GLU A 89 -16.55 5.12 -4.83
CA GLU A 89 -17.24 5.33 -6.10
C GLU A 89 -17.05 4.09 -6.99
N TRP A 90 -18.17 3.54 -7.47
CA TRP A 90 -18.16 2.47 -8.47
C TRP A 90 -18.37 3.06 -9.86
N THR A 91 -17.51 2.69 -10.80
CA THR A 91 -17.65 3.00 -12.23
C THR A 91 -17.71 1.70 -13.01
N ASP A 92 -18.69 1.57 -13.90
CA ASP A 92 -18.79 0.41 -14.78
C ASP A 92 -17.81 0.57 -15.95
N GLU A 93 -17.04 -0.48 -16.22
CA GLU A 93 -16.03 -0.54 -17.27
C GLU A 93 -16.38 -1.68 -18.23
N GLU A 94 -15.87 -1.65 -19.47
CA GLU A 94 -16.21 -2.62 -20.52
C GLU A 94 -16.04 -4.10 -20.08
N ASN A 95 -15.07 -4.37 -19.20
CA ASN A 95 -14.74 -5.71 -18.72
C ASN A 95 -14.79 -5.86 -17.20
N GLY A 96 -15.56 -5.01 -16.50
CA GLY A 96 -15.66 -5.11 -15.05
C GLY A 96 -16.19 -3.84 -14.39
N ARG A 97 -15.74 -3.60 -13.16
CA ARG A 97 -16.10 -2.41 -12.40
C ARG A 97 -14.88 -1.90 -11.66
N LEU A 98 -14.69 -0.59 -11.65
CA LEU A 98 -13.66 0.05 -10.86
C LEU A 98 -14.29 0.61 -9.58
N TRP A 99 -13.71 0.26 -8.43
CA TRP A 99 -13.98 0.95 -7.17
C TRP A 99 -12.84 1.90 -6.85
N SER A 100 -13.17 3.13 -6.46
CA SER A 100 -12.18 4.15 -6.14
C SER A 100 -12.56 5.02 -4.94
N MET A 101 -11.56 5.40 -4.15
CA MET A 101 -11.69 6.33 -3.04
C MET A 101 -10.34 7.04 -2.82
N ALA A 102 -10.39 8.31 -2.40
CA ALA A 102 -9.21 9.09 -2.05
C ALA A 102 -9.15 9.33 -0.54
N PHE A 103 -7.93 9.41 0.00
CA PHE A 103 -7.68 9.69 1.41
C PHE A 103 -6.83 10.96 1.53
N GLN A 104 -7.20 11.85 2.44
CA GLN A 104 -6.51 13.10 2.69
C GLN A 104 -6.20 13.27 4.18
N SER A 105 -4.92 13.38 4.50
CA SER A 105 -4.44 13.78 5.83
C SER A 105 -3.65 15.06 5.69
N GLU A 106 -4.16 16.15 6.25
CA GLU A 106 -3.49 17.45 6.16
C GLU A 106 -2.18 17.44 6.94
N GLY A 107 -1.12 18.00 6.34
CA GLY A 107 0.22 18.05 6.94
C GLY A 107 0.97 16.72 7.01
N ALA A 108 0.40 15.61 6.51
CA ALA A 108 1.08 14.33 6.50
C ALA A 108 2.09 14.24 5.35
N TYR A 109 3.33 13.84 5.65
CA TYR A 109 4.36 13.57 4.64
C TYR A 109 4.14 12.24 3.89
N SER A 110 3.58 11.26 4.57
CA SER A 110 3.22 9.96 4.01
C SER A 110 1.95 9.43 4.66
N ILE A 111 1.26 8.52 3.97
CA ILE A 111 0.11 7.80 4.49
C ILE A 111 0.37 6.32 4.25
N ASN A 112 0.32 5.54 5.33
CA ASN A 112 0.40 4.09 5.26
C ASN A 112 -0.99 3.51 5.45
N PHE A 113 -1.31 2.48 4.68
CA PHE A 113 -2.56 1.75 4.79
C PHE A 113 -2.31 0.40 5.45
N VAL A 114 -3.05 0.13 6.52
CA VAL A 114 -3.13 -1.18 7.15
C VAL A 114 -4.56 -1.66 6.97
N PHE A 115 -4.71 -2.79 6.29
CA PHE A 115 -6.02 -3.34 5.98
C PHE A 115 -6.36 -4.48 6.93
N ASN A 116 -7.51 -4.38 7.58
CA ASN A 116 -8.12 -5.48 8.33
C ASN A 116 -9.33 -5.99 7.53
N ASP A 117 -9.60 -7.30 7.59
CA ASP A 117 -10.71 -7.96 6.88
C ASP A 117 -10.76 -7.67 5.37
N PHE A 118 -9.60 -7.48 4.75
CA PHE A 118 -9.48 -7.21 3.32
C PHE A 118 -9.46 -8.51 2.51
N TYR A 119 -10.34 -8.61 1.53
CA TYR A 119 -10.40 -9.74 0.60
C TYR A 119 -10.35 -9.21 -0.83
N LEU A 120 -9.45 -9.78 -1.63
CA LEU A 120 -9.32 -9.47 -3.05
C LEU A 120 -9.63 -10.74 -3.86
N PRO A 121 -10.69 -10.74 -4.70
CA PRO A 121 -10.97 -11.83 -5.62
C PRO A 121 -9.79 -12.11 -6.57
N ASP A 122 -9.69 -13.33 -7.11
CA ASP A 122 -8.57 -13.72 -7.96
C ASP A 122 -8.43 -12.88 -9.26
N SER A 123 -9.52 -12.29 -9.73
CA SER A 123 -9.55 -11.42 -10.91
C SER A 123 -9.46 -9.92 -10.58
N ALA A 124 -9.23 -9.56 -9.32
CA ALA A 124 -9.18 -8.18 -8.87
C ALA A 124 -7.75 -7.75 -8.54
N GLU A 125 -7.46 -6.48 -8.81
CA GLU A 125 -6.19 -5.84 -8.54
C GLU A 125 -6.42 -4.56 -7.74
N LEU A 126 -5.58 -4.31 -6.74
CA LEU A 126 -5.58 -3.05 -6.01
C LEU A 126 -4.33 -2.23 -6.37
N TYR A 127 -4.57 -0.96 -6.67
CA TYR A 127 -3.55 0.04 -6.94
C TYR A 127 -3.73 1.23 -5.99
N ILE A 128 -2.62 1.76 -5.48
CA ILE A 128 -2.61 3.00 -4.70
C ILE A 128 -1.70 3.99 -5.41
N VAL A 129 -2.25 5.17 -5.71
CA VAL A 129 -1.53 6.25 -6.40
C VAL A 129 -1.56 7.48 -5.53
N ASN A 130 -0.44 8.20 -5.45
CA ASN A 130 -0.42 9.46 -4.74
C ASN A 130 -1.16 10.57 -5.53
N SER A 131 -1.53 11.63 -4.82
CA SER A 131 -2.21 12.78 -5.43
C SER A 131 -1.40 13.40 -6.58
N GLU A 132 -0.07 13.34 -6.55
CA GLU A 132 0.78 13.90 -7.59
C GLU A 132 0.91 13.04 -8.84
N GLY A 133 0.51 11.76 -8.79
CA GLY A 133 0.72 10.81 -9.88
C GLY A 133 2.18 10.43 -10.10
N THR A 134 3.05 10.66 -9.10
CA THR A 134 4.48 10.31 -9.15
C THR A 134 4.79 8.95 -8.55
N MET A 135 3.83 8.30 -7.91
CA MET A 135 4.02 7.00 -7.27
C MET A 135 2.84 6.09 -7.56
N LEU A 136 3.12 4.83 -7.89
CA LEU A 136 2.15 3.73 -8.00
C LEU A 136 2.60 2.58 -7.10
N TYR A 137 1.73 2.15 -6.21
CA TYR A 137 1.89 0.92 -5.43
C TYR A 137 0.92 -0.13 -5.98
N GLY A 138 1.45 -1.32 -6.29
CA GLY A 138 0.66 -2.42 -6.82
C GLY A 138 1.19 -2.96 -8.17
N PRO A 139 0.46 -3.90 -8.80
CA PRO A 139 -0.81 -4.44 -8.33
C PRO A 139 -0.64 -5.30 -7.08
N VAL A 140 -1.50 -5.07 -6.09
CA VAL A 140 -1.77 -6.09 -5.06
C VAL A 140 -2.76 -7.07 -5.65
N THR A 141 -2.48 -8.37 -5.56
CA THR A 141 -3.33 -9.46 -6.07
C THR A 141 -3.75 -10.40 -4.94
N SER A 142 -4.76 -11.24 -5.18
CA SER A 142 -5.23 -12.25 -4.21
C SER A 142 -4.11 -13.17 -3.69
N LYS A 143 -3.09 -13.45 -4.51
CA LYS A 143 -1.92 -14.24 -4.10
C LYS A 143 -1.13 -13.54 -3.00
N MET A 144 -0.94 -12.23 -3.12
CA MET A 144 -0.21 -11.42 -2.13
C MET A 144 -1.03 -11.26 -0.85
N GLU A 145 -2.34 -11.02 -0.97
CA GLU A 145 -3.27 -10.92 0.15
C GLU A 145 -3.26 -12.21 1.02
N ARG A 146 -3.34 -13.38 0.39
CA ARG A 146 -3.30 -14.68 1.10
C ARG A 146 -1.97 -14.98 1.79
N LEU A 147 -0.86 -14.42 1.31
CA LEU A 147 0.44 -14.57 1.96
C LEU A 147 0.52 -13.74 3.25
N ILE A 148 -0.13 -12.58 3.27
CA ILE A 148 -0.15 -11.68 4.43
C ILE A 148 -1.04 -12.25 5.55
N ARG A 149 -2.18 -12.89 5.22
CA ARG A 149 -3.09 -13.49 6.22
C ARG A 149 -2.56 -14.73 6.95
N LYS A 150 -1.52 -15.38 6.44
CA LYS A 150 -1.03 -16.67 6.97
C LYS A 150 0.00 -16.54 8.10
N ASN A 151 0.33 -15.32 8.49
CA ASN A 151 1.17 -14.99 9.65
C ASN A 151 0.31 -14.37 10.75
#